data_AF-A0A7C2LGD2-F1
#
_entry.id   AF-A0A7C2LGD2-F1
#
_cell.length_a   1.000
_cell.length_b   1.000
_cell.length_c   1.000
_cell.angle_alpha   90.00
_cell.angle_beta   90.00
_cell.angle_gamma   90.00
#
_symmetry.space_group_name_H-M   'P 1'
#
loop_
_entity.id
_entity.type
_entity.pdbx_description
1 polymer ?
#
loop_
_entity_poly.entity_id
_entity_poly.type
_entity_poly.pdbx_seq_one_letter_code
_entity_poly.pdbx_strand_id
1 'polypeptide(L)'
;MGMWDVNRALGVGANVYHVYIASMIARFRDLGLLKFGVILRASEDTGRRVAQYFTALGVKLGSVEEALELLNLTLGFSDEVRARVVDGGTLEVAFSKDTCKICPRNIGGLELPGPACPNVGFVKGFLEELGLAKLKEKFNVANGELPVEQRDGYCVIRYQILERKAPEGAAQAPLATALVSARST
;
A
#
# COMPACT_ATOMS: atom_id res chain seq x y z
N MET A 1 3.70 -9.24 25.38
CA MET A 1 3.41 -9.94 24.11
C MET A 1 2.07 -9.38 23.68
N GLY A 2 2.04 -8.59 22.61
CA GLY A 2 0.80 -7.91 22.23
C GLY A 2 -0.31 -8.91 21.97
N MET A 3 -1.48 -8.65 22.55
CA MET A 3 -2.62 -9.56 22.43
C MET A 3 -3.26 -9.35 21.06
N TRP A 4 -3.14 -10.35 20.18
CA TRP A 4 -3.87 -10.35 18.92
C TRP A 4 -5.38 -10.33 19.19
N ASP A 5 -6.09 -9.40 18.58
CA ASP A 5 -7.53 -9.22 18.72
C ASP A 5 -8.25 -9.60 17.43
N VAL A 6 -8.87 -10.78 17.43
CA VAL A 6 -9.65 -11.29 16.29
C VAL A 6 -10.83 -10.37 15.95
N ASN A 7 -11.43 -9.69 16.94
CA ASN A 7 -12.59 -8.84 16.71
C ASN A 7 -12.22 -7.60 15.90
N ARG A 8 -11.01 -7.07 16.04
CA ARG A 8 -10.51 -6.00 15.15
C ARG A 8 -10.43 -6.46 13.70
N ALA A 9 -9.88 -7.64 13.45
CA ALA A 9 -9.78 -8.18 12.10
C ALA A 9 -11.16 -8.43 11.48
N LEU A 10 -12.09 -9.01 12.25
CA LEU A 10 -13.48 -9.20 11.83
C LEU A 10 -14.20 -7.86 11.60
N GLY A 11 -14.03 -6.89 12.49
CA GLY A 11 -14.70 -5.59 12.45
C GLY A 11 -14.36 -4.74 11.22
N VAL A 12 -13.17 -4.92 10.65
CA VAL A 12 -12.79 -4.25 9.39
C VAL A 12 -12.99 -5.14 8.15
N GLY A 13 -13.53 -6.36 8.30
CA GLY A 13 -13.69 -7.30 7.19
C GLY A 13 -12.35 -7.77 6.59
N ALA A 14 -11.32 -7.97 7.41
CA ALA A 14 -10.05 -8.55 6.96
C ALA A 14 -10.24 -10.02 6.55
N ASN A 15 -9.73 -10.41 5.38
CA ASN A 15 -9.71 -11.81 4.96
C ASN A 15 -8.46 -12.54 5.53
N VAL A 16 -8.36 -13.84 5.26
CA VAL A 16 -7.24 -14.66 5.76
C VAL A 16 -5.85 -14.17 5.30
N TYR A 17 -5.72 -13.63 4.09
CA TYR A 17 -4.46 -13.11 3.58
C TYR A 17 -4.04 -11.82 4.27
N HIS A 18 -5.00 -10.94 4.58
CA HIS A 18 -4.77 -9.73 5.36
C HIS A 18 -4.22 -10.05 6.74
N VAL A 19 -4.87 -10.98 7.45
CA VAL A 19 -4.42 -11.45 8.77
C VAL A 19 -3.04 -12.09 8.66
N TYR A 20 -2.84 -12.98 7.68
CA TYR A 20 -1.55 -13.65 7.48
C TYR A 20 -0.40 -12.65 7.31
N ILE A 21 -0.52 -11.69 6.39
CA ILE A 21 0.54 -10.72 6.10
C ILE A 21 0.78 -9.80 7.31
N ALA A 22 -0.27 -9.23 7.89
CA ALA A 22 -0.13 -8.29 9.00
C ALA A 22 0.47 -8.96 10.24
N SER A 23 0.03 -10.17 10.58
CA SER A 23 0.53 -10.94 11.72
C SER A 23 1.96 -11.42 11.50
N MET A 24 2.33 -11.82 10.29
CA MET A 24 3.71 -12.23 9.98
C MET A 24 4.68 -11.05 10.13
N ILE A 25 4.34 -9.87 9.59
CA ILE A 25 5.15 -8.65 9.75
C ILE A 25 5.26 -8.26 11.22
N ALA A 26 4.15 -8.26 11.95
CA ALA A 26 4.12 -7.95 13.38
C ALA A 26 5.02 -8.91 14.17
N ARG A 27 4.90 -10.21 13.93
CA ARG A 27 5.69 -11.21 14.66
C ARG A 27 7.17 -11.12 14.35
N PHE A 28 7.56 -10.93 13.10
CA PHE A 28 8.97 -10.74 12.77
C PHE A 28 9.55 -9.43 13.33
N ARG A 29 8.73 -8.37 13.47
CA ARG A 29 9.12 -7.15 14.19
C ARG A 29 9.35 -7.42 15.67
N ASP A 30 8.43 -8.12 16.33
CA ASP A 30 8.55 -8.49 17.75
C ASP A 30 9.77 -9.36 18.05
N LEU A 31 10.13 -10.24 17.11
CA LEU A 31 11.32 -11.10 17.21
C LEU A 31 12.63 -10.34 16.89
N GLY A 32 12.57 -9.06 16.53
CA GLY A 32 13.75 -8.26 16.16
C GLY A 32 14.33 -8.60 14.78
N LEU A 33 13.66 -9.43 13.98
CA LEU A 33 14.12 -9.88 12.66
C LEU A 33 13.90 -8.82 11.58
N LEU A 34 12.85 -8.00 11.73
CA LEU A 34 12.57 -6.91 10.80
C LEU A 34 12.91 -5.55 11.40
N LYS A 35 13.72 -4.79 10.67
CA LYS A 35 13.82 -3.32 10.81
C LYS A 35 12.93 -2.68 9.75
N PHE A 36 12.52 -1.43 9.95
CA PHE A 36 11.66 -0.74 8.99
C PHE A 36 12.27 -0.67 7.58
N GLY A 37 13.58 -0.47 7.45
CA GLY A 37 14.25 -0.49 6.14
C GLY A 37 14.08 -1.81 5.39
N VAL A 38 14.03 -2.95 6.10
CA VAL A 38 13.76 -4.27 5.50
C VAL A 38 12.30 -4.36 5.04
N ILE A 39 11.35 -3.93 5.89
CA ILE A 39 9.93 -3.87 5.52
C ILE A 39 9.73 -3.00 4.28
N LEU A 40 10.33 -1.81 4.26
CA LEU A 40 10.24 -0.87 3.14
C LEU A 40 10.70 -1.51 1.83
N ARG A 41 11.92 -2.06 1.80
CA ARG A 41 12.48 -2.65 0.58
C ARG A 41 11.76 -3.92 0.14
N ALA A 42 11.41 -4.80 1.07
CA ALA A 42 10.65 -6.01 0.75
C ALA A 42 9.26 -5.67 0.20
N SER A 43 8.60 -4.66 0.78
CA SER A 43 7.29 -4.20 0.31
C SER A 43 7.40 -3.51 -1.06
N GLU A 44 8.47 -2.75 -1.30
CA GLU A 44 8.75 -2.14 -2.61
C GLU A 44 8.86 -3.22 -3.70
N ASP A 45 9.69 -4.24 -3.49
CA ASP A 45 9.80 -5.36 -4.44
C ASP A 45 8.48 -6.12 -4.60
N THR A 46 7.73 -6.31 -3.52
CA THR A 46 6.38 -6.92 -3.57
C THR A 46 5.44 -6.12 -4.44
N GLY A 47 5.43 -4.78 -4.31
CA GLY A 47 4.65 -3.89 -5.16
C GLY A 47 5.00 -4.03 -6.65
N ARG A 48 6.30 -4.13 -6.98
CA ARG A 48 6.74 -4.37 -8.36
C ARG A 48 6.22 -5.70 -8.90
N ARG A 49 6.35 -6.78 -8.14
CA ARG A 49 5.86 -8.10 -8.56
C ARG A 49 4.35 -8.12 -8.78
N VAL A 50 3.59 -7.42 -7.94
CA VAL A 50 2.13 -7.28 -8.14
C VAL A 50 1.82 -6.50 -9.41
N ALA A 51 2.53 -5.41 -9.71
CA ALA A 51 2.38 -4.67 -10.97
C ALA A 51 2.72 -5.53 -12.20
N GLN A 52 3.78 -6.34 -12.13
CA GLN A 52 4.14 -7.30 -13.18
C GLN A 52 3.04 -8.33 -13.38
N TYR A 53 2.45 -8.83 -12.29
CA TYR A 53 1.33 -9.77 -12.35
C TYR A 53 0.09 -9.16 -13.05
N PHE A 54 -0.29 -7.93 -12.71
CA PHE A 54 -1.38 -7.24 -13.40
C PHE A 54 -1.07 -7.00 -14.89
N THR A 55 0.16 -6.59 -15.20
CA THR A 55 0.61 -6.43 -16.60
C THR A 55 0.52 -7.74 -17.37
N ALA A 56 0.89 -8.87 -16.74
CA ALA A 56 0.79 -10.21 -17.34
C ALA A 56 -0.67 -10.64 -17.57
N LEU A 57 -1.62 -10.17 -16.74
CA LEU A 57 -3.06 -10.32 -16.97
C LEU A 57 -3.61 -9.38 -18.06
N GLY A 58 -2.76 -8.58 -18.71
CA GLY A 58 -3.16 -7.65 -19.76
C GLY A 58 -3.74 -6.33 -19.25
N VAL A 59 -3.66 -6.06 -17.95
CA VAL A 59 -4.13 -4.79 -17.38
C VAL A 59 -3.17 -3.67 -17.79
N LYS A 60 -3.73 -2.58 -18.32
CA LYS A 60 -3.00 -1.36 -18.66
C LYS A 60 -3.64 -0.20 -17.91
N LEU A 61 -2.82 0.55 -17.18
CA LEU A 61 -3.25 1.67 -16.35
C LEU A 61 -2.62 2.95 -16.89
N GLY A 62 -3.43 4.00 -17.04
CA GLY A 62 -3.02 5.27 -17.63
C GLY A 62 -2.62 6.34 -16.60
N SER A 63 -2.95 6.15 -15.33
CA SER A 63 -2.70 7.14 -14.26
C SER A 63 -2.42 6.52 -12.89
N VAL A 64 -1.82 7.31 -12.00
CA VAL A 64 -1.55 6.94 -10.60
C VAL A 64 -2.85 6.67 -9.86
N GLU A 65 -3.86 7.51 -10.11
CA GLU A 65 -5.17 7.46 -9.48
C GLU A 65 -5.91 6.15 -9.83
N GLU A 66 -5.96 5.82 -11.13
CA GLU A 66 -6.53 4.56 -11.62
C GLU A 66 -5.80 3.33 -11.06
N ALA A 67 -4.46 3.40 -10.99
CA ALA A 67 -3.66 2.31 -10.44
C ALA A 67 -3.96 2.05 -8.96
N LEU A 68 -4.07 3.10 -8.15
CA LEU A 68 -4.38 2.98 -6.72
C LEU A 68 -5.83 2.56 -6.47
N GLU A 69 -6.77 2.99 -7.32
CA GLU A 69 -8.14 2.52 -7.30
C GLU A 69 -8.22 1.01 -7.60
N LEU A 70 -7.62 0.54 -8.70
CA LEU A 70 -7.57 -0.89 -9.03
C LEU A 70 -6.91 -1.69 -7.89
N LEU A 71 -5.81 -1.18 -7.35
CA LEU A 71 -5.10 -1.83 -6.26
C LEU A 71 -6.01 -2.03 -5.06
N ASN A 72 -6.74 -0.99 -4.66
CA ASN A 72 -7.65 -1.08 -3.52
C ASN A 72 -8.87 -1.96 -3.82
N LEU A 73 -9.40 -1.93 -5.05
CA LEU A 73 -10.49 -2.82 -5.47
C LEU A 73 -10.09 -4.30 -5.44
N THR A 74 -8.85 -4.61 -5.84
CA THR A 74 -8.39 -6.00 -5.97
C THR A 74 -7.91 -6.56 -4.64
N LEU A 75 -7.14 -5.79 -3.89
CA LEU A 75 -6.53 -6.25 -2.65
C LEU A 75 -7.35 -5.86 -1.42
N GLY A 76 -8.26 -4.90 -1.53
CA GLY A 76 -9.12 -4.48 -0.42
C GLY A 76 -8.33 -4.00 0.79
N PHE A 77 -7.26 -3.22 0.59
CA PHE A 77 -6.36 -2.83 1.69
C PHE A 77 -7.01 -1.90 2.71
N SER A 78 -7.90 -1.00 2.28
CA SER A 78 -8.73 -0.17 3.17
C SER A 78 -10.05 0.17 2.49
N ASP A 79 -11.02 0.67 3.25
CA ASP A 79 -12.30 1.09 2.68
C ASP A 79 -12.14 2.27 1.71
N GLU A 80 -11.10 3.07 1.92
CA GLU A 80 -10.77 4.19 1.05
C GLU A 80 -9.25 4.35 0.92
N VAL A 81 -8.80 4.59 -0.31
CA VAL A 81 -7.46 5.04 -0.66
C VAL A 81 -7.59 6.29 -1.51
N ARG A 82 -6.99 7.39 -1.06
CA ARG A 82 -6.98 8.67 -1.78
C ARG A 82 -5.59 8.96 -2.28
N ALA A 83 -5.49 9.49 -3.49
CA ALA A 83 -4.26 9.98 -4.06
C ALA A 83 -4.45 11.40 -4.56
N ARG A 84 -3.50 12.28 -4.24
CA ARG A 84 -3.48 13.63 -4.80
C ARG A 84 -2.05 14.12 -4.93
N VAL A 85 -1.80 14.93 -5.94
CA VAL A 85 -0.58 15.71 -6.02
C VAL A 85 -0.83 17.06 -5.38
N VAL A 86 0.02 17.41 -4.42
CA VAL A 86 0.03 18.71 -3.75
C VAL A 86 1.18 19.56 -4.28
N ASP A 87 1.12 20.86 -3.97
CA ASP A 87 2.10 21.85 -4.42
C ASP A 87 3.55 21.40 -4.18
N GLY A 88 4.42 21.69 -5.15
CA GLY A 88 5.83 21.25 -5.12
C GLY A 88 6.07 19.82 -5.58
N GLY A 89 5.13 19.21 -6.32
CA GLY A 89 5.32 17.90 -6.95
C GLY A 89 5.40 16.75 -5.96
N THR A 90 4.62 16.83 -4.87
CA THR A 90 4.54 15.75 -3.87
C THR A 90 3.27 14.95 -4.08
N LEU A 91 3.40 13.63 -4.19
CA LEU A 91 2.27 12.70 -4.17
C LEU A 91 1.93 12.38 -2.72
N GLU A 92 0.71 12.69 -2.28
CA GLU A 92 0.13 12.19 -1.04
C GLU A 92 -0.76 10.98 -1.35
N VAL A 93 -0.48 9.86 -0.70
CA VAL A 93 -1.34 8.67 -0.72
C VAL A 93 -1.86 8.42 0.68
N ALA A 94 -3.17 8.48 0.86
CA ALA A 94 -3.84 8.41 2.14
C ALA A 94 -4.70 7.14 2.23
N PHE A 95 -4.44 6.33 3.25
CA PHE A 95 -5.24 5.14 3.57
C PHE A 95 -6.12 5.46 4.78
N SER A 96 -7.39 5.06 4.75
CA SER A 96 -8.23 5.16 5.95
C SER A 96 -7.58 4.37 7.09
N LYS A 97 -7.31 5.07 8.21
CA LYS A 97 -6.52 4.54 9.32
C LYS A 97 -7.23 3.37 10.00
N ASP A 98 -8.53 3.53 10.21
CA ASP A 98 -9.31 2.60 11.04
C ASP A 98 -9.71 1.34 10.27
N THR A 99 -9.64 1.38 8.94
CA THR A 99 -10.08 0.27 8.06
C THR A 99 -8.92 -0.38 7.29
N CYS A 100 -7.67 0.02 7.55
CA CYS A 100 -6.49 -0.58 6.93
C CYS A 100 -6.27 -2.02 7.39
N LYS A 101 -6.55 -2.98 6.50
CA LYS A 101 -6.56 -4.44 6.74
C LYS A 101 -5.17 -5.07 6.74
N ILE A 102 -4.14 -4.36 6.29
CA ILE A 102 -2.74 -4.86 6.30
C ILE A 102 -1.86 -4.14 7.31
N CYS A 103 -2.45 -3.39 8.24
CA CYS A 103 -1.73 -2.68 9.29
C CYS A 103 -1.18 -3.68 10.33
N PRO A 104 0.14 -3.80 10.51
CA PRO A 104 0.70 -4.74 11.49
C PRO A 104 0.29 -4.40 12.92
N ARG A 105 -0.09 -3.15 13.20
CA ARG A 105 -0.60 -2.74 14.52
C ARG A 105 -2.07 -3.11 14.71
N ASN A 106 -2.94 -2.67 13.79
CA ASN A 106 -4.38 -2.85 13.95
C ASN A 106 -4.81 -4.31 13.78
N ILE A 107 -4.16 -5.04 12.88
CA ILE A 107 -4.52 -6.41 12.50
C ILE A 107 -3.52 -7.42 13.03
N GLY A 108 -2.23 -7.10 12.96
CA GLY A 108 -1.15 -8.00 13.40
C GLY A 108 -0.83 -7.94 14.90
N GLY A 109 -1.39 -7.00 15.66
CA GLY A 109 -1.14 -6.86 17.11
C GLY A 109 0.22 -6.28 17.50
N LEU A 110 0.93 -5.61 16.58
CA LEU A 110 2.25 -5.04 16.85
C LEU A 110 2.20 -3.86 17.83
N GLU A 111 2.80 -4.04 19.01
CA GLU A 111 2.91 -2.99 20.04
C GLU A 111 4.22 -2.21 19.96
N LEU A 112 5.30 -2.83 19.47
CA LEU A 112 6.63 -2.20 19.44
C LEU A 112 6.62 -0.83 18.75
N PRO A 113 7.29 0.20 19.30
CA PRO A 113 7.31 1.53 18.71
C PRO A 113 8.05 1.59 17.36
N GLY A 114 7.86 2.69 16.65
CA GLY A 114 8.51 2.98 15.38
C GLY A 114 7.72 2.53 14.13
N PRO A 115 8.24 2.79 12.94
CA PRO A 115 7.52 2.53 11.69
C PRO A 115 7.50 1.04 11.33
N ALA A 116 6.36 0.58 10.80
CA ALA A 116 6.15 -0.78 10.35
C ALA A 116 5.17 -0.90 9.16
N CYS A 117 4.73 0.23 8.59
CA CYS A 117 3.71 0.22 7.54
C CYS A 117 4.29 -0.32 6.21
N PRO A 118 3.77 -1.43 5.66
CA PRO A 118 4.25 -1.98 4.39
C PRO A 118 3.83 -1.13 3.18
N ASN A 119 2.71 -0.38 3.29
CA ASN A 119 2.20 0.44 2.18
C ASN A 119 3.16 1.51 1.68
N VAL A 120 4.13 1.92 2.50
CA VAL A 120 5.16 2.90 2.13
C VAL A 120 6.04 2.38 1.00
N GLY A 121 6.50 1.14 1.10
CA GLY A 121 7.29 0.53 0.03
C GLY A 121 6.40 0.04 -1.09
N PHE A 122 5.30 -0.63 -0.73
CA PHE A 122 4.41 -1.28 -1.67
C PHE A 122 3.87 -0.33 -2.74
N VAL A 123 3.31 0.82 -2.34
CA VAL A 123 2.75 1.80 -3.28
C VAL A 123 3.81 2.32 -4.23
N LYS A 124 5.01 2.64 -3.71
CA LYS A 124 6.13 3.11 -4.52
C LYS A 124 6.50 2.08 -5.59
N GLY A 125 6.77 0.85 -5.19
CA GLY A 125 7.18 -0.20 -6.12
C GLY A 125 6.12 -0.49 -7.17
N PHE A 126 4.85 -0.52 -6.78
CA PHE A 126 3.73 -0.73 -7.69
C PHE A 126 3.63 0.37 -8.76
N LEU A 127 3.67 1.65 -8.36
CA LEU A 127 3.57 2.78 -9.29
C LEU A 127 4.81 2.94 -10.18
N GLU A 128 6.00 2.66 -9.65
CA GLU A 128 7.25 2.70 -10.42
C GLU A 128 7.32 1.61 -11.48
N GLU A 129 6.92 0.38 -11.13
CA GLU A 129 6.92 -0.74 -12.08
C GLU A 129 5.93 -0.54 -13.23
N LEU A 130 4.76 0.06 -12.95
CA LEU A 130 3.81 0.45 -13.99
C LEU A 130 4.31 1.61 -14.87
N GLY A 131 5.45 2.21 -14.55
CA GLY A 131 6.01 3.36 -15.26
C GLY A 131 5.19 4.64 -15.10
N LEU A 132 4.36 4.73 -14.06
CA LEU A 132 3.44 5.86 -13.85
C LEU A 132 4.12 7.04 -13.14
N ALA A 133 5.03 6.74 -12.21
CA ALA A 133 5.83 7.75 -11.53
C ALA A 133 7.15 7.17 -11.02
N LYS A 134 8.22 7.98 -10.98
CA LYS A 134 9.41 7.71 -10.17
C LYS A 134 9.33 8.50 -8.88
N LEU A 135 9.47 7.81 -7.75
CA LEU A 135 9.12 8.36 -6.44
C LEU A 135 10.32 8.29 -5.49
N LYS A 136 10.50 9.34 -4.70
CA LYS A 136 11.43 9.36 -3.57
C LYS A 136 10.64 9.57 -2.28
N GLU A 137 10.84 8.70 -1.31
CA GLU A 137 10.21 8.82 -0.02
C GLU A 137 10.62 10.12 0.69
N LYS A 138 9.65 10.84 1.28
CA LYS A 138 9.90 12.05 2.07
C LYS A 138 9.81 11.77 3.57
N PHE A 139 10.84 11.12 4.11
CA PHE A 139 11.03 10.98 5.56
C PHE A 139 12.50 10.69 5.90
N ASN A 140 12.91 11.09 7.09
CA ASN A 140 14.14 10.65 7.74
C ASN A 140 13.87 10.11 9.16
N VAL A 141 13.79 8.79 9.29
CA VAL A 141 13.56 8.12 10.58
C VAL A 141 14.68 8.43 11.60
N ALA A 142 15.93 8.64 11.15
CA ALA A 142 17.03 8.99 12.03
C ALA A 142 16.89 10.41 12.61
N ASN A 143 16.19 11.30 11.91
CA ASN A 143 15.86 12.65 12.37
C ASN A 143 14.49 12.71 13.09
N GLY A 144 13.84 11.56 13.35
CA GLY A 144 12.52 11.50 13.98
C GLY A 144 11.33 11.72 13.04
N GLU A 145 11.57 11.93 11.74
CA GLU A 145 10.50 12.05 10.75
C GLU A 145 9.93 10.68 10.42
N LEU A 146 8.62 10.51 10.62
CA LEU A 146 7.94 9.25 10.38
C LEU A 146 7.52 9.11 8.91
N PRO A 147 7.55 7.88 8.36
CA PRO A 147 7.16 7.62 6.97
C PRO A 147 5.65 7.73 6.73
N VAL A 148 4.86 7.84 7.79
CA VAL A 148 3.40 7.95 7.75
C VAL A 148 2.97 9.01 8.76
N GLU A 149 2.26 10.03 8.30
CA GLU A 149 1.58 11.01 9.15
C GLU A 149 0.14 10.56 9.39
N GLN A 150 -0.35 10.70 10.63
CA GLN A 150 -1.77 10.50 10.93
C GLN A 150 -2.49 11.84 10.93
N ARG A 151 -3.44 12.04 10.02
CA ARG A 151 -4.19 13.29 9.86
C ARG A 151 -5.62 13.00 9.42
N ASP A 152 -6.60 13.60 10.09
CA ASP A 152 -8.04 13.56 9.75
C ASP A 152 -8.60 12.13 9.53
N GLY A 153 -8.14 11.15 10.31
CA GLY A 153 -8.57 9.74 10.17
C GLY A 153 -7.81 8.95 9.09
N TYR A 154 -6.77 9.52 8.48
CA TYR A 154 -5.95 8.86 7.47
C TYR A 154 -4.51 8.67 7.92
N CYS A 155 -3.90 7.60 7.40
CA CYS A 155 -2.46 7.40 7.33
C CYS A 155 -1.96 7.93 5.99
N VAL A 156 -1.28 9.08 6.00
CA VAL A 156 -0.80 9.79 4.82
C VAL A 156 0.68 9.47 4.59
N ILE A 157 0.99 8.98 3.39
CA ILE A 157 2.34 8.69 2.91
C ILE A 157 2.70 9.75 1.88
N ARG A 158 3.90 10.32 1.96
CA ARG A 158 4.37 11.36 1.03
C ARG A 158 5.57 10.92 0.23
N TYR A 159 5.47 11.14 -1.07
CA TYR A 159 6.55 10.89 -2.02
C TYR A 159 6.86 12.17 -2.80
N GLN A 160 8.12 12.52 -2.93
CA GLN A 160 8.57 13.44 -3.96
C GLN A 160 8.45 12.75 -5.31
N ILE A 161 7.74 13.38 -6.25
CA ILE A 161 7.71 12.95 -7.64
C ILE A 161 9.01 13.42 -8.30
N LEU A 162 9.78 12.48 -8.84
CA LEU A 162 10.97 12.75 -9.65
C LEU A 162 10.61 12.78 -11.14
N GLU A 163 9.76 11.85 -11.58
CA GLU A 163 9.21 11.76 -12.93
C GLU A 163 7.75 11.30 -12.83
N ARG A 164 6.86 11.74 -13.74
CA ARG A 164 5.47 11.30 -13.81
C ARG A 164 5.00 11.21 -15.25
N LYS A 165 4.34 10.11 -15.60
CA LYS A 165 3.67 9.96 -16.90
C LYS A 165 2.40 10.82 -16.91
N ALA A 166 2.18 11.58 -17.97
CA ALA A 166 0.92 12.29 -18.15
C ALA A 166 -0.23 11.27 -18.30
N PRO A 167 -1.45 11.55 -17.79
CA PRO A 167 -2.59 10.67 -17.99
C PRO A 167 -2.84 10.44 -19.47
N GLU A 168 -2.82 9.19 -19.92
CA GLU A 168 -3.25 8.85 -21.28
C GLU A 168 -4.79 8.90 -21.33
N GLY A 169 -5.36 9.55 -22.36
CA GLY A 169 -6.81 9.70 -22.52
C GLY A 169 -7.52 8.36 -22.40
N ALA A 170 -8.52 8.29 -21.53
CA ALA A 170 -9.22 7.07 -21.12
C ALA A 170 -9.79 6.29 -22.32
N ALA A 171 -9.14 5.18 -22.69
CA ALA A 171 -9.75 4.13 -23.48
C ALA A 171 -10.21 3.02 -22.53
N GLN A 172 -11.49 3.09 -22.17
CA GLN A 172 -12.15 2.17 -21.25
C GLN A 172 -12.19 0.75 -21.82
N ALA A 173 -11.63 -0.21 -21.08
CA ALA A 173 -12.25 -1.52 -20.94
C ALA A 173 -12.80 -1.58 -19.50
N PRO A 174 -14.05 -2.01 -19.26
CA PRO A 174 -14.57 -2.08 -17.91
C PRO A 174 -13.72 -3.07 -17.09
N LEU A 175 -13.07 -2.55 -16.04
CA LEU A 175 -12.24 -3.29 -15.06
C LEU A 175 -12.89 -4.61 -14.60
N ALA A 176 -14.22 -4.68 -14.58
CA ALA A 176 -15.00 -5.86 -14.20
C ALA A 176 -14.76 -7.08 -15.11
N THR A 177 -14.37 -6.90 -16.37
CA THR A 177 -14.28 -8.02 -17.34
C THR A 177 -12.96 -8.79 -17.22
N ALA A 178 -11.85 -8.10 -16.90
CA ALA A 178 -10.53 -8.73 -16.80
C ALA A 178 -10.38 -9.63 -15.57
N LEU A 179 -10.95 -9.23 -14.43
CA LEU A 179 -10.87 -10.00 -13.17
C LEU A 179 -11.81 -11.22 -13.14
N VAL A 180 -12.91 -11.21 -13.91
CA VAL A 180 -13.84 -12.34 -14.04
C VAL A 180 -13.31 -13.41 -15.01
N SER A 181 -12.65 -13.00 -16.10
CA SER A 181 -12.07 -13.94 -17.07
C SER A 181 -10.94 -14.79 -16.46
N ALA A 182 -10.16 -14.25 -15.52
CA ALA A 182 -9.07 -14.97 -14.84
C ALA A 182 -9.53 -16.01 -13.80
N ARG A 183 -10.82 -16.03 -13.45
CA ARG A 183 -11.43 -17.07 -12.60
C ARG A 183 -12.09 -18.20 -13.40
N SER A 184 -12.05 -18.11 -14.73
CA SER A 184 -12.80 -18.97 -15.65
C SER A 184 -11.92 -19.93 -16.45
N THR A 185 -10.61 -19.99 -16.15
CA THR A 185 -9.60 -20.88 -16.76
C THR A 185 -8.86 -21.64 -15.68
#